data_AF-A0A2S9IM19-F1
#
_entry.id   AF-A0A2S9IM19-F1
#
_cell.length_a   1.000
_cell.length_b   1.000
_cell.length_c   1.000
_cell.angle_alpha   90.00
_cell.angle_beta   90.00
_cell.angle_gamma   90.00
#
_symmetry.space_group_name_H-M   'P 1'
#
loop_
_entity.id
_entity.type
_entity.pdbx_description
1 polymer ?
#
loop_
_entity_poly.entity_id
_entity_poly.type
_entity_poly.pdbx_seq_one_letter_code
_entity_poly.pdbx_strand_id
1 'polypeptide(L)' 'MTKLKLGPLPNDKPVKVMLELPATLNLDLIAYAEVLARQSGQPVADPAKLIVPMLQHFIATDRGFAKARRAAS' A
#
# COMPACT_ATOMS: atom_id res chain seq x y z
N MET A 1 -35.61 -13.53 -19.70
CA MET A 1 -34.30 -13.81 -19.07
C MET A 1 -33.51 -12.51 -18.98
N THR A 2 -33.64 -11.77 -17.88
CA THR A 2 -32.92 -10.49 -17.70
C THR A 2 -31.47 -10.76 -17.31
N LYS A 3 -30.55 -10.53 -18.25
CA LYS A 3 -29.11 -10.60 -18.01
C LYS A 3 -28.71 -9.43 -17.10
N LEU A 4 -28.26 -9.72 -15.88
CA LEU A 4 -27.75 -8.70 -14.96
C LEU A 4 -26.57 -7.99 -15.64
N LYS A 5 -26.58 -6.64 -15.58
CA LYS A 5 -25.51 -5.79 -16.14
C LYS A 5 -24.21 -5.81 -15.31
N LEU A 6 -24.25 -6.47 -14.15
CA LEU A 6 -23.10 -6.64 -13.28
C LEU A 6 -22.41 -7.95 -13.63
N GLY A 7 -21.20 -7.85 -14.19
CA GLY A 7 -20.30 -9.00 -14.34
C GLY A 7 -19.82 -9.51 -12.96
N PRO A 8 -19.03 -10.59 -12.93
CA PRO A 8 -18.43 -11.07 -11.69
C PRO A 8 -17.70 -9.93 -10.98
N LEU A 9 -17.97 -9.76 -9.70
CA LEU A 9 -17.26 -8.77 -8.88
C LEU A 9 -15.77 -9.11 -8.86
N PRO A 10 -14.88 -8.10 -8.91
CA PRO A 10 -13.45 -8.33 -8.73
C PRO A 10 -13.24 -9.11 -7.43
N ASN A 11 -12.56 -10.23 -7.52
CA ASN A 11 -12.22 -11.04 -6.37
C ASN A 11 -10.99 -10.43 -5.68
N ASP A 12 -11.16 -9.26 -5.05
CA ASP A 12 -10.14 -8.57 -4.27
C ASP A 12 -9.94 -9.31 -2.94
N LYS A 13 -9.45 -10.55 -3.01
CA LYS A 13 -9.10 -11.33 -1.81
C LYS A 13 -7.82 -10.73 -1.21
N PRO A 14 -7.88 -10.17 0.00
CA PRO A 14 -6.68 -9.68 0.65
C PRO A 14 -5.71 -10.83 0.90
N VAL A 15 -4.46 -10.66 0.47
CA VAL A 15 -3.38 -11.60 0.77
C VAL A 15 -2.70 -11.15 2.06
N LYS A 16 -2.68 -12.02 3.07
CA LYS A 16 -1.95 -11.77 4.31
C LYS A 16 -0.48 -12.10 4.10
N VAL A 17 0.39 -11.12 4.40
CA VAL A 17 1.85 -11.28 4.37
C VAL A 17 2.36 -10.97 5.78
N MET A 18 3.17 -11.87 6.33
CA MET A 18 3.90 -11.65 7.58
C MET A 18 5.29 -11.11 7.23
N LEU A 19 5.69 -10.02 7.88
CA LEU A 19 6.94 -9.29 7.59
C LEU A 19 7.72 -9.09 8.89
N GLU A 20 9.03 -9.27 8.82
CA GLU A 20 9.96 -8.84 9.86
C GLU A 20 10.69 -7.60 9.36
N LEU A 21 10.79 -6.57 10.22
CA LEU A 21 11.41 -5.30 9.89
C LEU A 21 12.66 -5.11 10.76
N PRO A 22 13.75 -4.54 10.23
CA PRO A 22 14.84 -4.04 11.04
C PRO A 22 14.31 -3.04 12.08
N ALA A 23 14.86 -3.07 13.30
CA ALA A 23 14.45 -2.16 14.36
C ALA A 23 14.57 -0.68 13.96
N THR A 24 15.60 -0.34 13.18
CA THR A 24 15.81 1.01 12.65
C THR A 24 14.65 1.46 11.75
N LEU A 25 14.20 0.59 10.84
CA LEU A 25 13.07 0.89 9.96
C LEU A 25 11.76 1.07 10.74
N ASN A 26 11.55 0.29 11.81
CA ASN A 26 10.38 0.47 12.66
C ASN A 26 10.40 1.84 13.38
N LEU A 27 11.57 2.30 13.84
CA LEU A 27 11.72 3.63 14.44
C LEU A 27 11.46 4.74 13.42
N ASP A 28 11.94 4.58 12.18
CA ASP A 28 11.69 5.53 11.10
C ASP A 28 10.19 5.58 10.75
N LEU A 29 9.48 4.45 10.75
CA LEU A 29 8.03 4.39 10.55
C LEU A 29 7.26 5.11 11.66
N ILE A 30 7.68 4.96 12.92
CA ILE A 30 7.10 5.68 14.07
C ILE A 30 7.30 7.18 13.88
N ALA A 31 8.52 7.63 13.58
CA ALA A 31 8.83 9.03 13.37
C ALA A 31 8.02 9.62 12.19
N TYR A 32 7.89 8.87 11.10
CA TYR A 32 7.07 9.27 9.94
C TYR A 32 5.60 9.40 10.33
N ALA A 33 5.05 8.45 11.08
CA ALA A 33 3.68 8.46 11.56
C ALA A 33 3.38 9.71 12.41
N GLU A 34 4.31 10.12 13.26
CA GLU A 34 4.18 11.36 14.05
C GLU A 34 4.16 12.61 13.19
N VAL A 35 5.07 12.71 12.21
CA VAL A 35 5.10 13.85 11.28
C VAL A 35 3.80 13.92 10.49
N LEU A 36 3.34 12.79 9.96
CA LEU A 36 2.09 12.71 9.19
C LEU A 36 0.87 13.07 10.05
N ALA A 37 0.84 12.63 11.31
CA ALA A 37 -0.25 12.96 12.22
C ALA A 37 -0.33 14.46 12.51
N ARG A 38 0.83 15.11 12.70
CA ARG A 38 0.91 16.57 12.86
C ARG A 38 0.41 17.31 11.62
N GLN A 39 0.75 16.83 10.42
CA GLN A 39 0.36 17.47 9.16
C GLN A 39 -1.11 17.27 8.80
N SER A 40 -1.65 16.07 9.05
CA SER A 40 -3.03 15.71 8.68
C SER A 40 -4.05 16.04 9.79
N GLY A 41 -3.60 16.30 11.02
CA GLY A 41 -4.46 16.40 12.19
C GLY A 41 -5.12 15.08 12.58
N GLN A 42 -4.70 13.96 11.99
CA GLN A 42 -5.25 12.63 12.22
C GLN A 42 -4.17 11.70 12.79
N PRO A 43 -4.40 11.07 13.95
CA PRO A 43 -3.41 10.18 14.55
C PRO A 43 -3.24 8.91 13.69
N VAL A 44 -1.99 8.52 13.48
CA VAL A 44 -1.65 7.22 12.89
C VAL A 44 -1.44 6.23 14.04
N ALA A 45 -2.49 5.49 14.39
CA ALA A 45 -2.48 4.61 15.58
C ALA A 45 -1.54 3.40 15.46
N ASP A 46 -1.20 2.99 14.24
CA ASP A 46 -0.31 1.86 13.96
C ASP A 46 0.61 2.23 12.78
N PRO A 47 1.91 2.48 13.04
CA PRO A 47 2.88 2.80 11.99
C PRO A 47 2.98 1.72 10.90
N ALA A 48 2.70 0.45 11.21
CA ALA A 48 2.75 -0.63 10.22
C ALA A 48 1.67 -0.46 9.14
N LYS A 49 0.57 0.26 9.42
CA LYS A 49 -0.45 0.58 8.42
C LYS A 49 0.05 1.53 7.33
N LEU A 50 1.19 2.18 7.51
CA LEU A 50 1.83 3.00 6.48
C LEU A 50 2.48 2.15 5.39
N ILE A 51 2.86 0.91 5.69
CA ILE A 51 3.60 0.03 4.76
C ILE A 51 2.81 -0.19 3.47
N VAL A 52 1.52 -0.51 3.59
CA VAL A 52 0.66 -0.76 2.42
C VAL A 52 0.54 0.46 1.50
N PRO A 53 0.09 1.64 1.95
CA PRO A 53 -0.02 2.82 1.08
C PRO A 53 1.35 3.30 0.57
N MET A 54 2.44 3.18 1.36
CA MET A 54 3.78 3.50 0.89
C MET A 54 4.22 2.58 -0.26
N LEU A 55 4.02 1.27 -0.14
CA LEU A 55 4.34 0.31 -1.21
C LEU A 55 3.47 0.53 -2.45
N GLN A 56 2.18 0.80 -2.27
CA GLN A 56 1.28 1.14 -3.37
C GLN A 56 1.77 2.39 -4.11
N HIS A 57 2.13 3.45 -3.38
CA HIS A 57 2.64 4.68 -3.96
C HIS A 57 3.97 4.45 -4.69
N PHE A 58 4.89 3.71 -4.09
CA PHE A 58 6.17 3.36 -4.69
C PHE A 58 5.99 2.63 -6.03
N ILE A 59 5.19 1.55 -6.04
CA ILE A 59 4.92 0.75 -7.25
C ILE A 59 4.21 1.59 -8.33
N ALA A 60 3.27 2.45 -7.94
CA ALA A 60 2.53 3.29 -8.88
C ALA A 60 3.40 4.37 -9.54
N THR A 61 4.42 4.86 -8.83
CA THR A 61 5.26 5.99 -9.29
C THR A 61 6.59 5.54 -9.91
N ASP A 62 7.02 4.30 -9.68
CA ASP A 62 8.24 3.75 -10.28
C ASP A 62 8.09 3.56 -11.80
N ARG A 63 8.65 4.51 -12.56
CA ARG A 63 8.65 4.50 -14.03
C ARG A 63 9.50 3.37 -14.60
N GLY A 64 10.58 2.99 -13.93
CA GLY A 64 11.45 1.89 -14.35
C GLY A 64 10.70 0.58 -14.28
N PHE A 65 10.05 0.32 -13.15
CA PHE A 65 9.15 -0.81 -12.98
C PHE A 65 8.00 -0.79 -13.99
N ALA A 66 7.34 0.35 -14.19
CA ALA A 66 6.25 0.47 -15.15
C ALA A 66 6.68 0.13 -16.59
N LYS A 67 7.89 0.54 -17.01
CA LYS A 67 8.47 0.21 -18.33
C LYS A 67 8.76 -1.28 -18.43
N ALA A 68 9.41 -1.87 -17.44
CA ALA A 68 9.73 -3.30 -17.41
C ALA A 68 8.48 -4.18 -17.44
N ARG A 69 7.45 -3.83 -16.65
CA ARG A 69 6.17 -4.56 -16.62
C ARG A 69 5.46 -4.57 -17.97
N ARG A 70 5.46 -3.44 -18.69
CA ARG A 70 4.88 -3.36 -20.04
C ARG A 70 5.65 -4.18 -21.07
N ALA A 71 6.97 -4.29 -20.94
CA ALA A 71 7.79 -5.10 -21.84
C ALA A 71 7.64 -6.62 -21.60
N ALA A 72 7.20 -7.01 -20.41
CA ALA A 72 6.98 -8.41 -20.02
C ALA A 72 5.53 -8.89 -20.20
N SER A 73 4.60 -8.00 -20.58
CA SER A 73 3.19 -8.31 -20.87
C SER A 73 2.98 -8.48 -22.37
#